data_AF-A0A8K0LDL8-F1
#
_entry.id   AF-A0A8K0LDL8-F1
#
_cell.length_a   1.000
_cell.length_b   1.000
_cell.length_c   1.000
_cell.angle_alpha   90.00
_cell.angle_beta   90.00
_cell.angle_gamma   90.00
#
_symmetry.space_group_name_H-M   'P 1'
#
loop_
_entity.id
_entity.type
_entity.pdbx_description
1 polymer ?
#
loop_
_entity_poly.entity_id
_entity_poly.type
_entity_poly.pdbx_seq_one_letter_code
_entity_poly.pdbx_strand_id
1 'polypeptide(L)'
;MQSMRSAGAASVGARVLGEIEETTLDEVLAAFRTSFHAANNIAKGDHGDDNGVIGSRTSPKTRSPSFPVDALNDLVDRHFRATGSSTLTLAGRHLELLYFLLAILIATPHEKAVAIIDFEGRFDPLRLLTTSVASSRLFVDGSTTAETMPATTALRRSDLEHLHVLRPLRGSPVHVADCVTSIERYMLYGSHKSGRREWWGTIIIGGGAMSSAGVVSNAAVPQAQVAVTAGWKGWLRVEHAEVPTFWDASAEEALAHRHRRQTVVERAAWLATSPWGAFSVPSDHGVIDGRRNCQGETGSTLSSS
;
A
#
# COMPACT_ATOMS: atom_id res chain seq x y z
N MET A 1 39.70 42.87 19.72
CA MET A 1 38.80 42.81 20.90
C MET A 1 37.37 42.70 20.37
N GLN A 2 36.88 41.51 20.02
CA GLN A 2 36.12 40.58 20.87
C GLN A 2 34.94 41.22 21.63
N SER A 3 33.71 40.93 21.17
CA SER A 3 32.63 40.46 22.04
C SER A 3 31.62 39.63 21.23
N MET A 4 31.46 38.38 21.66
CA MET A 4 30.61 37.29 21.16
C MET A 4 29.13 37.58 21.49
N ARG A 5 28.16 37.41 20.58
CA ARG A 5 27.41 36.17 20.30
C ARG A 5 27.13 35.31 21.55
N SER A 6 25.96 35.49 22.16
CA SER A 6 25.30 34.44 22.95
C SER A 6 23.79 34.64 22.95
N ALA A 7 23.10 33.93 22.06
CA ALA A 7 21.64 33.77 22.06
C ALA A 7 21.17 32.50 21.31
N GLY A 8 22.02 31.87 20.50
CA GLY A 8 21.65 30.68 19.70
C GLY A 8 21.75 29.33 20.42
N ALA A 9 22.36 29.25 21.61
CA ALA A 9 22.63 27.96 22.26
C ALA A 9 21.48 27.48 23.17
N ALA A 10 20.62 28.37 23.66
CA ALA A 10 19.55 27.98 24.59
C ALA A 10 18.30 27.39 23.88
N SER A 11 18.02 27.78 22.63
CA SER A 11 16.81 27.29 21.93
C SER A 11 16.97 25.92 21.28
N VAL A 12 18.21 25.47 21.05
CA VAL A 12 18.51 24.14 20.50
C VAL A 12 18.47 23.09 21.63
N GLY A 13 18.93 23.43 22.84
CA GLY A 13 18.94 22.50 23.98
C GLY A 13 17.55 22.07 24.46
N ALA A 14 16.53 22.94 24.34
CA ALA A 14 15.16 22.62 24.76
C ALA A 14 14.42 21.69 23.77
N ARG A 15 14.80 21.67 22.48
CA ARG A 15 14.23 20.73 21.49
C ARG A 15 14.90 19.36 21.51
N VAL A 16 16.13 19.26 22.02
CA VAL A 16 16.88 18.00 22.08
C VAL A 16 16.49 17.13 23.30
N LEU A 17 15.85 17.71 24.33
CA LEU A 17 15.42 16.95 25.52
C LEU A 17 13.93 16.58 25.53
N GLY A 18 13.16 16.96 24.50
CA GLY A 18 11.75 16.59 24.33
C GLY A 18 11.50 15.37 23.42
N GLU A 19 12.53 14.91 22.70
CA GLU A 19 12.49 13.78 21.76
C GLU A 19 13.47 12.66 22.17
N ILE A 20 13.65 12.44 23.47
CA ILE A 20 14.21 11.17 23.93
C ILE A 20 13.03 10.19 23.96
N GLU A 21 12.59 9.79 22.77
CA GLU A 21 11.73 8.62 22.61
C GLU A 21 12.58 7.43 23.05
N GLU A 22 12.10 6.67 24.04
CA GLU A 22 12.78 5.52 24.62
C GLU A 22 12.94 4.42 23.56
N THR A 23 13.94 4.59 22.68
CA THR A 23 14.38 3.52 21.77
C THR A 23 14.87 2.39 22.65
N THR A 24 14.20 1.25 22.55
CA THR A 24 14.55 0.11 23.38
C THR A 24 15.94 -0.37 22.97
N LEU A 25 16.75 -0.83 23.93
CA LEU A 25 18.12 -1.29 23.66
C LEU A 25 18.18 -2.34 22.55
N ASP A 26 17.13 -3.15 22.41
CA ASP A 26 16.99 -4.15 21.36
C ASP A 26 16.83 -3.55 19.96
N GLU A 27 16.17 -2.39 19.81
CA GLU A 27 16.07 -1.68 18.53
C GLU A 27 17.42 -1.12 18.09
N VAL A 28 18.18 -0.56 19.03
CA VAL A 28 19.54 -0.05 18.77
C VAL A 28 20.48 -1.21 18.41
N LEU A 29 20.39 -2.33 19.13
CA LEU A 29 21.18 -3.52 18.85
C LEU A 29 20.79 -4.20 17.54
N ALA A 30 19.50 -4.21 17.17
CA ALA A 30 19.05 -4.70 15.88
C ALA A 30 19.62 -3.87 14.73
N ALA A 31 19.48 -2.54 14.79
CA ALA A 31 20.02 -1.62 13.79
C ALA A 31 21.55 -1.72 13.67
N PHE A 32 22.25 -1.88 14.80
CA PHE A 32 23.69 -2.04 14.84
C PHE A 32 24.16 -3.37 14.24
N ARG A 33 23.46 -4.49 14.52
CA ARG A 33 23.75 -5.80 13.93
C ARG A 33 23.50 -5.82 12.42
N THR A 34 22.45 -5.15 11.94
CA THR A 34 22.19 -4.99 10.50
C THR A 34 23.33 -4.25 9.81
N SER A 35 23.83 -3.19 10.45
CA SER A 35 24.95 -2.38 9.94
C SER A 35 26.26 -3.18 9.91
N PHE A 36 26.50 -4.01 10.92
CA PHE A 36 27.70 -4.85 11.00
C PHE A 36 27.68 -5.99 9.98
N HIS A 37 26.52 -6.62 9.73
CA HIS A 37 26.39 -7.64 8.69
C HIS A 37 26.55 -7.08 7.27
N ALA A 38 26.06 -5.87 7.01
CA ALA A 38 26.29 -5.19 5.74
C ALA A 38 27.78 -4.88 5.50
N ALA A 39 28.49 -4.42 6.54
CA ALA A 39 29.93 -4.14 6.44
C ALA A 39 30.78 -5.42 6.31
N ASN A 40 30.43 -6.49 7.01
CA ASN A 40 31.21 -7.74 6.99
C ASN A 40 31.07 -8.51 5.66
N ASN A 41 29.98 -8.31 4.93
CA ASN A 41 29.80 -8.86 3.58
C ASN A 41 30.63 -8.11 2.52
N ILE A 42 31.04 -6.86 2.78
CA ILE A 42 31.94 -6.09 1.93
C ILE A 42 33.40 -6.50 2.16
N ALA A 43 33.76 -6.87 3.39
CA ALA A 43 35.14 -7.22 3.76
C ALA A 43 35.58 -8.65 3.37
N LYS A 44 34.67 -9.50 2.86
CA LYS A 44 34.94 -10.92 2.56
C LYS A 44 35.10 -11.27 1.09
N GLY A 45 35.05 -10.28 0.19
CA GLY A 45 35.20 -10.48 -1.24
C GLY A 45 36.42 -9.79 -1.82
N ASP A 46 37.63 -10.25 -1.50
CA ASP A 46 38.81 -9.99 -2.34
C ASP A 46 39.99 -10.92 -2.02
N HIS A 47 40.19 -11.97 -2.81
CA HIS A 47 41.50 -12.59 -3.08
C HIS A 47 41.44 -13.48 -4.34
N GLY A 48 41.91 -12.91 -5.46
CA GLY A 48 42.68 -13.53 -6.57
C GLY A 48 42.13 -14.75 -7.33
N ASP A 49 41.81 -14.59 -8.62
CA ASP A 49 42.70 -15.00 -9.73
C ASP A 49 42.06 -14.78 -11.12
N ASP A 50 42.87 -14.24 -12.03
CA ASP A 50 42.61 -13.96 -13.45
C ASP A 50 42.51 -15.26 -14.29
N ASN A 51 41.40 -15.49 -15.00
CA ASN A 51 41.39 -15.77 -16.45
C ASN A 51 39.96 -15.94 -17.04
N GLY A 52 39.67 -15.20 -18.12
CA GLY A 52 38.87 -15.68 -19.26
C GLY A 52 37.33 -15.74 -19.17
N VAL A 53 36.69 -14.77 -19.84
CA VAL A 53 35.46 -14.88 -20.65
C VAL A 53 34.15 -15.39 -19.97
N ILE A 54 33.07 -14.62 -20.20
CA ILE A 54 31.62 -14.89 -19.97
C ILE A 54 31.01 -14.30 -18.68
N GLY A 55 30.14 -13.30 -18.90
CA GLY A 55 28.93 -13.09 -18.11
C GLY A 55 29.12 -12.34 -16.79
N SER A 56 28.91 -11.03 -16.82
CA SER A 56 28.55 -10.25 -15.63
C SER A 56 27.25 -10.81 -15.03
N ARG A 57 27.39 -11.79 -14.15
CA ARG A 57 26.34 -12.19 -13.21
C ARG A 57 26.29 -11.12 -12.13
N THR A 58 25.58 -10.05 -12.45
CA THR A 58 25.03 -9.16 -11.43
C THR A 58 24.26 -10.04 -10.44
N SER A 59 24.66 -9.99 -9.17
CA SER A 59 23.85 -10.50 -8.07
C SER A 59 22.45 -9.92 -8.22
N PRO A 60 21.37 -10.71 -8.07
CA PRO A 60 20.02 -10.21 -8.26
C PRO A 60 19.76 -9.16 -7.17
N LYS A 61 19.92 -7.89 -7.53
CA LYS A 61 19.31 -6.78 -6.82
C LYS A 61 17.83 -7.14 -6.74
N THR A 62 17.35 -7.48 -5.55
CA THR A 62 15.92 -7.64 -5.27
C THR A 62 15.25 -6.32 -5.63
N ARG A 63 14.76 -6.25 -6.87
CA ARG A 63 14.07 -5.09 -7.40
C ARG A 63 12.76 -5.01 -6.62
N SER A 64 12.52 -3.87 -5.99
CA SER A 64 11.25 -3.60 -5.33
C SER A 64 10.11 -3.90 -6.32
N PRO A 65 9.03 -4.58 -5.90
CA PRO A 65 7.90 -4.83 -6.78
C PRO A 65 7.34 -3.49 -7.26
N SER A 66 7.19 -3.34 -8.57
CA SER A 66 6.57 -2.16 -9.16
C SER A 66 5.07 -2.16 -8.87
N PHE A 67 4.54 -1.04 -8.41
CA PHE A 67 3.12 -0.85 -8.19
C PHE A 67 2.44 -0.38 -9.49
N PRO A 68 1.17 -0.71 -9.73
CA PRO A 68 0.46 -0.24 -10.92
C PRO A 68 0.01 1.24 -10.81
N VAL A 69 0.47 1.96 -9.79
CA VAL A 69 0.12 3.34 -9.48
C VAL A 69 1.41 4.15 -9.47
N ASP A 70 1.63 5.03 -10.44
CA ASP A 70 2.93 5.70 -10.59
C ASP A 70 3.18 6.68 -9.44
N ALA A 71 2.15 7.41 -9.00
CA ALA A 71 2.21 8.24 -7.79
C ALA A 71 2.70 7.45 -6.54
N LEU A 72 2.36 6.17 -6.44
CA LEU A 72 2.80 5.30 -5.34
C LEU A 72 4.26 4.87 -5.54
N ASN A 73 4.67 4.55 -6.78
CA ASN A 73 6.07 4.26 -7.10
C ASN A 73 6.96 5.46 -6.76
N ASP A 74 6.55 6.69 -7.09
CA ASP A 74 7.28 7.92 -6.76
C ASP A 74 7.45 8.14 -5.25
N LEU A 75 6.43 7.78 -4.46
CA LEU A 75 6.51 7.84 -2.99
C LEU A 75 7.44 6.76 -2.43
N VAL A 76 7.35 5.54 -2.93
CA VAL A 76 8.21 4.41 -2.53
C VAL A 76 9.67 4.72 -2.87
N ASP A 77 9.95 5.29 -4.04
CA ASP A 77 11.30 5.68 -4.44
C ASP A 77 11.87 6.79 -3.55
N ARG A 78 11.06 7.78 -3.19
CA ARG A 78 11.46 8.84 -2.26
C ARG A 78 11.73 8.30 -0.85
N HIS A 79 10.86 7.40 -0.36
CA HIS A 79 11.07 6.69 0.90
C HIS A 79 12.36 5.87 0.87
N PHE A 80 12.61 5.11 -0.19
CA PHE A 80 13.81 4.30 -0.35
C PHE A 80 15.08 5.14 -0.35
N ARG A 81 15.08 6.28 -1.06
CA ARG A 81 16.21 7.23 -1.04
C ARG A 81 16.49 7.80 0.36
N ALA A 82 15.44 8.01 1.16
CA ALA A 82 15.57 8.59 2.50
C ALA A 82 15.96 7.56 3.57
N THR A 83 15.49 6.32 3.47
CA THR A 83 15.58 5.32 4.56
C THR A 83 16.35 4.05 4.19
N GLY A 84 16.59 3.81 2.90
CA GLY A 84 17.15 2.55 2.39
C GLY A 84 16.17 1.37 2.38
N SER A 85 14.91 1.55 2.79
CA SER A 85 13.89 0.49 2.82
C SER A 85 12.92 0.63 1.65
N SER A 86 12.67 -0.48 0.95
CA SER A 86 11.80 -0.53 -0.24
C SER A 86 10.40 -1.10 0.05
N THR A 87 10.17 -1.62 1.25
CA THR A 87 8.87 -2.20 1.62
C THR A 87 7.85 -1.09 1.85
N LEU A 88 6.70 -1.22 1.17
CA LEU A 88 5.56 -0.34 1.42
C LEU A 88 4.90 -0.71 2.75
N THR A 89 4.86 0.21 3.70
CA THR A 89 4.18 0.01 4.99
C THR A 89 3.01 0.97 5.13
N LEU A 90 1.79 0.40 5.22
CA LEU A 90 0.53 1.12 5.25
C LEU A 90 0.01 1.26 6.69
N ALA A 91 -0.55 2.43 7.01
CA ALA A 91 -1.24 2.71 8.25
C ALA A 91 -2.64 3.30 8.02
N GLY A 92 -3.46 3.35 9.08
CA GLY A 92 -4.82 3.91 9.01
C GLY A 92 -5.82 2.97 8.35
N ARG A 93 -6.69 3.51 7.47
CA ARG A 93 -7.73 2.79 6.70
C ARG A 93 -7.14 2.07 5.48
N HIS A 94 -6.06 1.33 5.69
CA HIS A 94 -5.22 0.72 4.66
C HIS A 94 -5.96 -0.25 3.71
N LEU A 95 -7.04 -0.93 4.18
CA LEU A 95 -7.79 -1.88 3.35
C LEU A 95 -8.34 -1.25 2.07
N GLU A 96 -8.69 0.03 2.10
CA GLU A 96 -9.27 0.73 0.94
C GLU A 96 -8.26 0.86 -0.20
N LEU A 97 -7.02 1.23 0.12
CA LEU A 97 -5.92 1.24 -0.84
C LEU A 97 -5.55 -0.18 -1.28
N LEU A 98 -5.58 -1.17 -0.37
CA LEU A 98 -5.30 -2.55 -0.72
C LEU A 98 -6.32 -3.12 -1.71
N TYR A 99 -7.62 -2.89 -1.52
CA TYR A 99 -8.65 -3.32 -2.47
C TYR A 99 -8.43 -2.70 -3.85
N PHE A 100 -8.13 -1.39 -3.89
CA PHE A 100 -7.81 -0.69 -5.12
C PHE A 100 -6.58 -1.28 -5.85
N LEU A 101 -5.47 -1.47 -5.14
CA LEU A 101 -4.24 -2.03 -5.71
C LEU A 101 -4.46 -3.46 -6.21
N LEU A 102 -5.11 -4.30 -5.40
CA LEU A 102 -5.39 -5.69 -5.74
C LEU A 102 -6.28 -5.81 -6.96
N ALA A 103 -7.34 -5.00 -7.05
CA ALA A 103 -8.24 -5.01 -8.21
C ALA A 103 -7.49 -4.68 -9.51
N ILE A 104 -6.53 -3.76 -9.49
CA ILE A 104 -5.69 -3.46 -10.66
C ILE A 104 -4.71 -4.60 -10.95
N LEU A 105 -4.01 -5.10 -9.92
CA LEU A 105 -2.97 -6.11 -10.07
C LEU A 105 -3.50 -7.42 -10.68
N ILE A 106 -4.68 -7.88 -10.26
CA ILE A 106 -5.22 -9.17 -10.68
C ILE A 106 -6.08 -9.08 -11.96
N ALA A 107 -6.51 -7.87 -12.36
CA ALA A 107 -7.25 -7.67 -13.60
C ALA A 107 -6.31 -7.44 -14.79
N THR A 108 -6.84 -7.56 -16.01
CA THR A 108 -6.15 -7.13 -17.23
C THR A 108 -5.92 -5.61 -17.17
N PRO A 109 -4.71 -5.10 -17.48
CA PRO A 109 -3.62 -5.77 -18.20
C PRO A 109 -2.56 -6.46 -17.33
N HIS A 110 -2.62 -6.35 -16.00
CA HIS A 110 -1.52 -6.80 -15.14
C HIS A 110 -1.50 -8.30 -14.90
N GLU A 111 -2.69 -8.92 -14.75
CA GLU A 111 -2.89 -10.36 -14.63
C GLU A 111 -1.89 -11.04 -13.67
N LYS A 112 -1.71 -10.46 -12.48
CA LYS A 112 -0.80 -10.99 -11.46
C LYS A 112 -1.50 -11.98 -10.54
N ALA A 113 -0.68 -12.79 -9.87
CA ALA A 113 -1.07 -13.55 -8.71
C ALA A 113 -0.54 -12.86 -7.44
N VAL A 114 -1.38 -12.78 -6.41
CA VAL A 114 -1.03 -12.09 -5.16
C VAL A 114 -1.37 -12.97 -3.97
N ALA A 115 -0.43 -13.04 -3.03
CA ALA A 115 -0.63 -13.72 -1.75
C ALA A 115 -0.96 -12.70 -0.66
N ILE A 116 -1.90 -13.04 0.23
CA ILE A 116 -2.31 -12.22 1.36
C ILE A 116 -2.23 -13.06 2.62
N ILE A 117 -1.56 -12.53 3.65
CA ILE A 117 -1.60 -13.09 5.00
C ILE A 117 -2.42 -12.11 5.84
N ASP A 118 -3.63 -12.50 6.21
CA ASP A 118 -4.59 -11.66 6.94
C ASP A 118 -4.70 -12.13 8.39
N PHE A 119 -3.97 -11.45 9.29
CA PHE A 119 -4.03 -11.68 10.73
C PHE A 119 -5.21 -10.97 11.40
N GLU A 120 -5.82 -9.99 10.73
CA GLU A 120 -6.98 -9.27 11.26
C GLU A 120 -8.30 -10.02 10.98
N GLY A 121 -8.30 -10.90 9.96
CA GLY A 121 -9.49 -11.60 9.49
C GLY A 121 -10.53 -10.67 8.84
N ARG A 122 -10.10 -9.47 8.43
CA ARG A 122 -10.97 -8.40 7.94
C ARG A 122 -10.93 -8.24 6.42
N PHE A 123 -9.98 -8.88 5.75
CA PHE A 123 -9.89 -8.82 4.30
C PHE A 123 -10.93 -9.75 3.67
N ASP A 124 -11.81 -9.22 2.83
CA ASP A 124 -12.84 -9.97 2.11
C ASP A 124 -12.58 -9.93 0.59
N PRO A 125 -12.15 -11.05 -0.02
CA PRO A 125 -11.91 -11.13 -1.46
C PRO A 125 -13.11 -10.71 -2.32
N LEU A 126 -14.35 -10.90 -1.85
CA LEU A 126 -15.53 -10.58 -2.64
C LEU A 126 -15.74 -9.08 -2.80
N ARG A 127 -15.22 -8.27 -1.88
CA ARG A 127 -15.26 -6.80 -1.98
C ARG A 127 -14.49 -6.28 -3.20
N LEU A 128 -13.51 -7.02 -3.69
CA LEU A 128 -12.80 -6.66 -4.92
C LEU A 128 -13.73 -6.59 -6.15
N LEU A 129 -14.81 -7.39 -6.18
CA LEU A 129 -15.76 -7.37 -7.30
C LEU A 129 -16.60 -6.10 -7.35
N THR A 130 -16.73 -5.40 -6.22
CA THR A 130 -17.39 -4.08 -6.19
C THR A 130 -16.41 -2.95 -6.45
N THR A 131 -15.10 -3.21 -6.32
CA THR A 131 -14.03 -2.24 -6.52
C THR A 131 -13.95 -1.73 -7.96
N SER A 132 -14.40 -0.49 -8.15
CA SER A 132 -14.37 0.21 -9.42
C SER A 132 -12.99 0.79 -9.69
N VAL A 133 -12.26 0.16 -10.62
CA VAL A 133 -10.95 0.59 -11.13
C VAL A 133 -10.96 1.04 -12.59
N ALA A 134 -12.07 0.81 -13.30
CA ALA A 134 -12.17 0.96 -14.76
C ALA A 134 -12.09 2.41 -15.30
N SER A 135 -12.13 3.43 -14.43
CA SER A 135 -12.02 4.84 -14.82
C SER A 135 -11.39 5.70 -13.73
N SER A 136 -10.59 5.07 -12.86
CA SER A 136 -10.03 5.72 -11.68
C SER A 136 -8.98 6.73 -12.07
N ARG A 137 -9.23 7.99 -11.70
CA ARG A 137 -8.30 9.11 -11.83
C ARG A 137 -7.65 9.35 -10.49
N LEU A 138 -6.33 9.28 -10.45
CA LEU A 138 -5.56 9.63 -9.26
C LEU A 138 -5.22 11.12 -9.32
N PHE A 139 -5.39 11.79 -8.19
CA PHE A 139 -5.00 13.19 -8.02
C PHE A 139 -3.79 13.25 -7.11
N VAL A 140 -2.67 13.74 -7.65
CA VAL A 140 -1.43 13.98 -6.91
C VAL A 140 -1.42 15.45 -6.51
N ASP A 141 -1.35 15.70 -5.21
CA ASP A 141 -1.06 16.98 -4.55
C ASP A 141 -1.64 18.25 -5.22
N GLY A 142 -2.95 18.46 -5.10
CA GLY A 142 -3.63 19.69 -5.55
C GLY A 142 -3.58 19.98 -7.05
N SER A 143 -2.94 19.11 -7.84
CA SER A 143 -2.83 19.26 -9.27
C SER A 143 -4.16 18.93 -9.95
N THR A 144 -4.55 19.76 -10.91
CA THR A 144 -5.66 19.49 -11.84
C THR A 144 -5.31 18.41 -12.87
N THR A 145 -4.05 17.97 -12.95
CA THR A 145 -3.64 16.89 -13.85
C THR A 145 -3.93 15.53 -13.20
N ALA A 146 -5.07 14.95 -13.56
CA ALA A 146 -5.39 13.57 -13.21
C ALA A 146 -4.44 12.61 -13.94
N GLU A 147 -3.77 11.75 -13.19
CA GLU A 147 -3.06 10.62 -13.78
C GLU A 147 -4.11 9.66 -14.36
N THR A 148 -4.05 9.48 -15.68
CA THR A 148 -4.97 8.57 -16.38
C THR A 148 -4.38 7.18 -16.33
N MET A 149 -4.90 6.38 -15.39
CA MET A 149 -4.60 4.95 -15.31
C MET A 149 -4.95 4.25 -16.63
N PRO A 150 -4.15 3.26 -17.08
CA PRO A 150 -4.55 2.41 -18.19
C PRO A 150 -5.90 1.78 -17.87
N ALA A 151 -6.78 1.71 -18.88
CA ALA A 151 -8.13 1.18 -18.72
C ALA A 151 -8.06 -0.27 -18.21
N THR A 152 -8.30 -0.43 -16.92
CA THR A 152 -8.38 -1.75 -16.28
C THR A 152 -9.74 -2.32 -16.59
N THR A 153 -9.80 -3.54 -17.10
CA THR A 153 -11.08 -4.21 -17.35
C THR A 153 -11.81 -4.46 -16.02
N ALA A 154 -13.14 -4.44 -16.04
CA ALA A 154 -13.93 -4.82 -14.86
C ALA A 154 -13.51 -6.20 -14.35
N LEU A 155 -13.24 -6.27 -13.04
CA LEU A 155 -12.77 -7.48 -12.37
C LEU A 155 -13.81 -8.61 -12.49
N ARG A 156 -13.36 -9.80 -12.86
CA ARG A 156 -14.22 -10.99 -12.96
C ARG A 156 -14.02 -11.90 -11.76
N ARG A 157 -15.02 -12.73 -11.47
CA ARG A 157 -14.92 -13.75 -10.41
C ARG A 157 -13.77 -14.73 -10.65
N SER A 158 -13.44 -15.01 -11.91
CA SER A 158 -12.28 -15.84 -12.29
C SER A 158 -10.95 -15.20 -11.86
N ASP A 159 -10.86 -13.87 -11.77
CA ASP A 159 -9.62 -13.20 -11.36
C ASP A 159 -9.31 -13.43 -9.88
N LEU A 160 -10.34 -13.65 -9.06
CA LEU A 160 -10.19 -13.99 -7.64
C LEU A 160 -9.52 -15.35 -7.41
N GLU A 161 -9.49 -16.24 -8.40
CA GLU A 161 -8.76 -17.52 -8.32
C GLU A 161 -7.24 -17.32 -8.22
N HIS A 162 -6.78 -16.09 -8.46
CA HIS A 162 -5.38 -15.69 -8.43
C HIS A 162 -4.99 -14.92 -7.16
N LEU A 163 -5.94 -14.78 -6.23
CA LEU A 163 -5.76 -14.19 -4.92
C LEU A 163 -5.71 -15.30 -3.87
N HIS A 164 -4.56 -15.47 -3.22
CA HIS A 164 -4.36 -16.55 -2.25
C HIS A 164 -4.31 -15.98 -0.84
N VAL A 165 -5.37 -16.21 -0.06
CA VAL A 165 -5.50 -15.64 1.29
C VAL A 165 -5.25 -16.70 2.35
N LEU A 166 -4.23 -16.49 3.17
CA LEU A 166 -3.95 -17.23 4.39
C LEU A 166 -4.47 -16.43 5.58
N ARG A 167 -5.35 -17.04 6.40
CA ARG A 167 -5.86 -16.44 7.64
C ARG A 167 -5.40 -17.23 8.87
N PRO A 168 -4.32 -16.82 9.53
CA PRO A 168 -3.80 -17.53 10.70
C PRO A 168 -4.72 -17.35 11.92
N LEU A 169 -4.97 -18.42 12.67
CA LEU A 169 -5.88 -18.39 13.83
C LEU A 169 -5.30 -17.69 15.07
N ARG A 170 -3.99 -17.36 15.11
CA ARG A 170 -3.31 -16.80 16.31
C ARG A 170 -2.24 -15.77 15.97
N GLY A 171 -2.39 -14.55 16.47
CA GLY A 171 -1.46 -13.42 16.28
C GLY A 171 -0.21 -13.46 17.17
N SER A 172 0.53 -14.57 17.17
CA SER A 172 1.86 -14.60 17.79
C SER A 172 2.93 -14.15 16.78
N PRO A 173 3.93 -13.34 17.16
CA PRO A 173 4.96 -12.84 16.25
C PRO A 173 5.84 -13.95 15.62
N VAL A 174 6.02 -15.08 16.31
CA VAL A 174 6.71 -16.27 15.76
C VAL A 174 5.96 -16.84 14.53
N HIS A 175 4.65 -16.58 14.44
CA HIS A 175 3.78 -17.08 13.37
C HIS A 175 3.97 -16.33 12.04
N VAL A 176 4.46 -15.09 12.03
CA VAL A 176 4.54 -14.30 10.78
C VAL A 176 5.55 -14.91 9.82
N ALA A 177 6.75 -15.23 10.28
CA ALA A 177 7.79 -15.84 9.45
C ALA A 177 7.33 -17.21 8.90
N ASP A 178 6.72 -18.04 9.74
CA ASP A 178 6.18 -19.34 9.33
C ASP A 178 5.06 -19.20 8.30
N CYS A 179 4.15 -18.24 8.47
CA CYS A 179 3.11 -17.94 7.48
C CYS A 179 3.69 -17.47 6.15
N VAL A 180 4.72 -16.62 6.20
CA VAL A 180 5.41 -16.10 5.01
C VAL A 180 6.11 -17.24 4.26
N THR A 181 6.86 -18.09 4.96
CA THR A 181 7.48 -19.29 4.36
C THR A 181 6.43 -20.27 3.84
N SER A 182 5.33 -20.47 4.58
CA SER A 182 4.25 -21.36 4.16
C SER A 182 3.55 -20.87 2.90
N ILE A 183 3.25 -19.58 2.81
CA ILE A 183 2.57 -19.01 1.62
C ILE A 183 3.51 -18.99 0.42
N GLU A 184 4.80 -18.68 0.62
CA GLU A 184 5.81 -18.76 -0.43
C GLU A 184 5.92 -20.17 -0.99
N ARG A 185 6.06 -21.18 -0.11
CA ARG A 185 6.11 -22.59 -0.53
C ARG A 185 4.85 -23.00 -1.31
N TYR A 186 3.69 -22.53 -0.89
CA TYR A 186 2.43 -22.77 -1.59
C TYR A 186 2.38 -22.05 -2.94
N MET A 187 2.87 -20.81 -3.06
CA MET A 187 2.90 -20.06 -4.32
C MET A 187 3.92 -20.61 -5.33
N LEU A 188 5.02 -21.20 -4.85
CA LEU A 188 6.07 -21.76 -5.71
C LEU A 188 5.84 -23.22 -6.10
N TYR A 189 5.31 -24.03 -5.16
CA TYR A 189 5.24 -25.48 -5.31
C TYR A 189 3.85 -26.06 -5.04
N GLY A 190 2.90 -25.25 -4.61
CA GLY A 190 1.54 -25.68 -4.32
C GLY A 190 0.69 -25.88 -5.58
N SER A 191 -0.42 -26.60 -5.41
CA SER A 191 -1.41 -26.76 -6.48
C SER A 191 -2.38 -25.58 -6.48
N HIS A 192 -2.23 -24.66 -7.42
CA HIS A 192 -3.13 -23.52 -7.60
C HIS A 192 -3.28 -23.11 -9.07
N LYS A 193 -4.36 -22.41 -9.39
CA LYS A 193 -4.69 -22.00 -10.77
C LYS A 193 -3.85 -20.82 -11.30
N SER A 194 -2.98 -20.23 -10.47
CA SER A 194 -2.12 -19.11 -10.83
C SER A 194 -0.88 -19.45 -11.65
N GLY A 195 -0.68 -20.70 -12.09
CA GLY A 195 0.56 -21.11 -12.78
C GLY A 195 0.89 -20.36 -14.09
N ARG A 196 -0.06 -19.59 -14.65
CA ARG A 196 0.14 -18.75 -15.85
C ARG A 196 0.37 -17.27 -15.54
N ARG A 197 0.30 -16.87 -14.26
CA ARG A 197 0.43 -15.49 -13.81
C ARG A 197 1.70 -15.34 -13.00
N GLU A 198 2.39 -14.23 -13.20
CA GLU A 198 3.54 -13.88 -12.37
C GLU A 198 3.08 -13.63 -10.93
N TRP A 199 3.80 -14.22 -9.96
CA TRP A 199 3.61 -13.89 -8.55
C TRP A 199 4.21 -12.53 -8.26
N TRP A 200 3.35 -11.54 -7.98
CA TRP A 200 3.78 -10.16 -7.75
C TRP A 200 4.38 -9.94 -6.36
N GLY A 201 3.91 -10.70 -5.37
CA GLY A 201 4.41 -10.62 -3.99
C GLY A 201 3.38 -11.00 -2.95
N THR A 202 3.76 -10.81 -1.69
CA THR A 202 2.95 -11.06 -0.50
C THR A 202 2.56 -9.75 0.18
N ILE A 203 1.30 -9.65 0.56
CA ILE A 203 0.74 -8.58 1.38
C ILE A 203 0.47 -9.13 2.78
N ILE A 204 0.97 -8.45 3.81
CA ILE A 204 0.71 -8.81 5.21
C ILE A 204 -0.25 -7.78 5.80
N ILE A 205 -1.38 -8.23 6.33
CA ILE A 205 -2.38 -7.39 7.00
C ILE A 205 -2.38 -7.76 8.49
N GLY A 206 -2.04 -6.80 9.34
CA GLY A 206 -1.86 -6.99 10.77
C GLY A 206 -0.50 -7.62 11.12
N GLY A 207 -0.47 -8.37 12.24
CA GLY A 207 0.73 -9.11 12.68
C GLY A 207 1.61 -8.41 13.74
N GLY A 208 1.20 -7.25 14.27
CA GLY A 208 1.90 -6.55 15.36
C GLY A 208 3.15 -5.75 14.92
N ALA A 209 3.89 -5.22 15.89
CA ALA A 209 5.01 -4.27 15.70
C ALA A 209 6.20 -4.80 14.85
N MET A 210 6.19 -6.09 14.50
CA MET A 210 7.26 -6.75 13.74
C MET A 210 6.96 -6.94 12.24
N SER A 211 5.75 -6.58 11.76
CA SER A 211 5.46 -6.51 10.32
C SER A 211 6.23 -5.39 9.60
N SER A 212 6.90 -4.49 10.34
CA SER A 212 7.79 -3.48 9.77
C SER A 212 9.23 -4.00 9.68
N ALA A 213 9.65 -4.34 8.46
CA ALA A 213 11.04 -4.35 7.95
C ALA A 213 12.12 -5.26 8.58
N GLY A 214 11.92 -5.87 9.76
CA GLY A 214 13.01 -6.52 10.50
C GLY A 214 13.08 -8.06 10.48
N VAL A 215 11.96 -8.77 10.29
CA VAL A 215 11.93 -10.24 10.51
C VAL A 215 12.20 -11.05 9.24
N VAL A 216 11.91 -10.51 8.06
CA VAL A 216 12.10 -11.21 6.76
C VAL A 216 13.51 -11.08 6.18
N SER A 217 14.42 -10.36 6.84
CA SER A 217 15.81 -10.14 6.41
C SER A 217 16.82 -11.05 7.12
N ASN A 218 16.38 -12.02 7.93
CA ASN A 218 17.26 -13.11 8.35
C ASN A 218 17.54 -13.99 7.14
N ALA A 219 18.81 -14.05 6.73
CA ALA A 219 19.35 -14.78 5.57
C ALA A 219 19.07 -16.30 5.52
N ALA A 220 18.30 -16.83 6.48
CA ALA A 220 17.86 -18.22 6.55
C ALA A 220 16.38 -18.42 6.14
N VAL A 221 15.59 -17.35 6.01
CA VAL A 221 14.23 -17.41 5.47
C VAL A 221 14.34 -17.26 3.96
N PRO A 222 13.73 -18.16 3.15
CA PRO A 222 13.73 -18.01 1.70
C PRO A 222 13.14 -16.67 1.30
N GLN A 223 13.46 -16.27 0.08
CA GLN A 223 13.30 -14.96 -0.57
C GLN A 223 11.83 -14.50 -0.69
N ALA A 224 11.07 -14.53 0.39
CA ALA A 224 9.69 -14.15 0.41
C ALA A 224 9.56 -12.68 0.05
N GLN A 225 9.05 -12.45 -1.16
CA GLN A 225 8.82 -11.13 -1.72
C GLN A 225 7.65 -10.45 -0.98
N VAL A 226 7.90 -9.97 0.23
CA VAL A 226 6.94 -9.15 0.99
C VAL A 226 6.93 -7.76 0.36
N ALA A 227 5.88 -7.48 -0.39
CA ALA A 227 5.72 -6.25 -1.15
C ALA A 227 5.09 -5.15 -0.28
N VAL A 228 4.12 -5.52 0.55
CA VAL A 228 3.32 -4.59 1.36
C VAL A 228 3.10 -5.16 2.74
N THR A 229 3.24 -4.34 3.76
CA THR A 229 2.73 -4.64 5.10
C THR A 229 1.77 -3.55 5.54
N ALA A 230 0.70 -3.93 6.21
CA ALA A 230 -0.34 -3.02 6.64
C ALA A 230 -0.66 -3.25 8.12
N GLY A 231 -0.72 -2.19 8.90
CA GLY A 231 -0.97 -2.29 10.33
C GLY A 231 -1.14 -0.92 10.99
N TRP A 232 -0.93 -0.86 12.29
CA TRP A 232 -1.02 0.40 13.05
C TRP A 232 0.21 1.30 12.85
N LYS A 233 1.36 0.72 12.47
CA LYS A 233 2.63 1.41 12.19
C LYS A 233 2.96 1.27 10.71
N GLY A 234 3.09 2.40 10.02
CA GLY A 234 3.41 2.47 8.60
C GLY A 234 3.70 3.91 8.18
N TRP A 235 4.53 4.07 7.15
CA TRP A 235 4.96 5.40 6.67
C TRP A 235 3.98 6.05 5.69
N LEU A 236 3.10 5.26 5.06
CA LEU A 236 2.00 5.76 4.23
C LEU A 236 0.67 5.58 4.97
N ARG A 237 0.03 6.68 5.33
CA ARG A 237 -1.22 6.72 6.09
C ARG A 237 -2.40 6.90 5.13
N VAL A 238 -3.38 6.01 5.22
CA VAL A 238 -4.61 6.07 4.41
C VAL A 238 -5.75 6.57 5.28
N GLU A 239 -6.35 7.68 4.87
CA GLU A 239 -7.46 8.33 5.57
C GLU A 239 -8.55 8.71 4.58
N HIS A 240 -9.74 9.03 5.08
CA HIS A 240 -10.80 9.54 4.24
C HIS A 240 -10.53 11.02 3.97
N ALA A 241 -10.73 11.50 2.74
CA ALA A 241 -10.57 12.92 2.45
C ALA A 241 -11.46 13.76 3.38
N GLU A 242 -10.94 14.92 3.80
CA GLU A 242 -11.65 15.80 4.73
C GLU A 242 -13.03 16.15 4.20
N VAL A 243 -14.05 15.81 4.98
CA VAL A 243 -15.42 16.22 4.74
C VAL A 243 -15.70 17.39 5.70
N PRO A 244 -16.27 18.51 5.22
CA PRO A 244 -16.60 19.64 6.08
C PRO A 244 -17.37 19.19 7.33
N THR A 245 -16.96 19.67 8.51
CA THR A 245 -17.52 19.29 9.82
C THR A 245 -18.76 20.11 10.17
N PHE A 246 -19.37 19.87 11.35
CA PHE A 246 -20.66 20.44 11.78
C PHE A 246 -20.55 21.76 12.57
N TRP A 247 -19.37 22.36 12.65
CA TRP A 247 -19.07 23.41 13.63
C TRP A 247 -19.96 24.67 13.52
N ASP A 248 -20.54 24.95 12.35
CA ASP A 248 -21.42 26.10 12.13
C ASP A 248 -22.91 25.73 11.93
N ALA A 249 -23.31 24.48 12.14
CA ALA A 249 -24.69 24.03 11.88
C ALA A 249 -25.46 23.71 13.16
N SER A 250 -26.72 24.14 13.24
CA SER A 250 -27.63 23.71 14.30
C SER A 250 -27.95 22.21 14.21
N ALA A 251 -28.41 21.60 15.31
CA ALA A 251 -28.77 20.18 15.34
C ALA A 251 -29.90 19.84 14.34
N GLU A 252 -30.85 20.75 14.11
CA GLU A 252 -31.93 20.58 13.15
C GLU A 252 -31.43 20.66 11.70
N GLU A 253 -30.54 21.62 11.40
CA GLU A 253 -29.88 21.72 10.09
C GLU A 253 -28.98 20.49 9.82
N ALA A 254 -28.30 19.98 10.85
CA ALA A 254 -27.49 18.78 10.76
C ALA A 254 -28.32 17.54 10.38
N LEU A 255 -29.53 17.40 10.95
CA LEU A 255 -30.46 16.31 10.62
C LEU A 255 -31.06 16.48 9.22
N ALA A 256 -31.47 17.71 8.85
CA ALA A 256 -32.03 18.01 7.53
C ALA A 256 -31.01 17.73 6.41
N HIS A 257 -29.72 17.98 6.66
CA HIS A 257 -28.65 17.73 5.70
C HIS A 257 -27.99 16.36 5.83
N ARG A 258 -28.45 15.48 6.74
CA ARG A 258 -27.82 14.17 7.01
C ARG A 258 -27.64 13.34 5.74
N HIS A 259 -28.70 13.18 4.94
CA HIS A 259 -28.62 12.34 3.74
C HIS A 259 -27.66 12.93 2.69
N ARG A 260 -27.74 14.24 2.44
CA ARG A 260 -26.82 14.94 1.54
C ARG A 260 -25.37 14.81 2.01
N ARG A 261 -25.10 14.98 3.30
CA ARG A 261 -23.74 14.85 3.85
C ARG A 261 -23.24 13.42 3.81
N GLN A 262 -24.10 12.44 4.09
CA GLN A 262 -23.78 11.03 3.93
C GLN A 262 -23.34 10.74 2.49
N THR A 263 -24.05 11.26 1.49
CA THR A 263 -23.62 11.13 0.08
C THR A 263 -22.31 11.85 -0.24
N VAL A 264 -22.00 12.97 0.43
CA VAL A 264 -20.70 13.66 0.27
C VAL A 264 -19.57 12.83 0.88
N VAL A 265 -19.79 12.24 2.06
CA VAL A 265 -18.83 11.33 2.70
C VAL A 265 -18.61 10.11 1.80
N GLU A 266 -19.68 9.43 1.39
CA GLU A 266 -19.58 8.22 0.56
C GLU A 266 -18.86 8.46 -0.77
N ARG A 267 -18.98 9.67 -1.33
CA ARG A 267 -18.31 10.08 -2.58
C ARG A 267 -16.89 10.63 -2.37
N ALA A 268 -16.50 10.97 -1.14
CA ALA A 268 -15.18 11.54 -0.91
C ALA A 268 -14.11 10.46 -1.11
N ALA A 269 -13.00 10.84 -1.74
CA ALA A 269 -11.90 9.94 -2.04
C ALA A 269 -11.17 9.49 -0.76
N TRP A 270 -10.41 8.40 -0.87
CA TRP A 270 -9.42 8.01 0.14
C TRP A 270 -8.12 8.74 -0.15
N LEU A 271 -7.54 9.38 0.86
CA LEU A 271 -6.29 10.11 0.78
C LEU A 271 -5.16 9.27 1.38
N ALA A 272 -4.13 8.98 0.59
CA ALA A 272 -2.89 8.37 1.05
C ALA A 272 -1.84 9.46 1.26
N THR A 273 -1.35 9.63 2.49
CA THR A 273 -0.41 10.68 2.89
C THR A 273 0.87 10.12 3.50
N SER A 274 1.99 10.76 3.23
CA SER A 274 3.29 10.46 3.82
C SER A 274 4.13 11.73 3.95
N PRO A 275 5.27 11.71 4.67
CA PRO A 275 6.21 12.83 4.69
C PRO A 275 6.75 13.24 3.31
N TRP A 276 6.66 12.35 2.31
CA TRP A 276 7.15 12.60 0.96
C TRP A 276 6.03 13.04 -0.01
N GLY A 277 4.78 13.15 0.43
CA GLY A 277 3.67 13.61 -0.39
C GLY A 277 2.41 12.76 -0.25
N ALA A 278 1.42 13.06 -1.09
CA ALA A 278 0.11 12.44 -1.02
C ALA A 278 -0.54 12.21 -2.40
N PHE A 279 -1.46 11.25 -2.45
CA PHE A 279 -2.35 11.03 -3.59
C PHE A 279 -3.73 10.56 -3.14
N SER A 280 -4.74 10.77 -3.98
CA SER A 280 -6.12 10.35 -3.71
C SER A 280 -6.56 9.15 -4.56
N VAL A 281 -7.24 8.20 -3.94
CA VAL A 281 -7.86 7.01 -4.54
C VAL A 281 -9.38 7.17 -4.53
N PRO A 282 -10.10 6.85 -5.62
CA PRO A 282 -11.56 6.96 -5.65
C PRO A 282 -12.25 6.13 -4.56
N SER A 283 -13.37 6.63 -4.05
CA SER A 283 -14.25 5.83 -3.18
C SER A 283 -15.23 5.02 -4.02
N ASP A 284 -15.50 3.81 -3.56
CA ASP A 284 -16.21 2.75 -4.26
C ASP A 284 -17.74 2.88 -4.21
N HIS A 285 -18.26 3.89 -3.51
CA HIS A 285 -19.70 4.01 -3.21
C HIS A 285 -20.49 4.91 -4.17
N GLY A 286 -19.93 5.22 -5.33
CA GLY A 286 -20.66 5.87 -6.41
C GLY A 286 -21.64 4.91 -7.08
N VAL A 287 -22.87 4.82 -6.56
CA VAL A 287 -24.02 4.20 -7.24
C VAL A 287 -23.99 4.60 -8.72
N ILE A 288 -23.88 3.59 -9.60
CA ILE A 288 -24.16 3.73 -11.02
C ILE A 288 -25.64 4.09 -11.11
N ASP A 289 -25.97 5.40 -11.18
CA ASP A 289 -27.31 5.85 -11.52
C ASP A 289 -27.52 5.55 -13.01
N GLY A 290 -27.80 4.28 -13.29
CA GLY A 290 -28.24 3.77 -14.58
C GLY A 290 -29.68 4.19 -14.84
N ARG A 291 -30.01 5.47 -14.76
CA ARG A 291 -31.21 6.01 -15.40
C ARG A 291 -30.95 6.07 -16.91
N ARG A 292 -31.19 4.92 -17.54
CA ARG A 292 -31.64 4.86 -18.92
C ARG A 292 -32.77 5.88 -19.07
N ASN A 293 -32.47 6.94 -19.81
CA ASN A 293 -33.48 7.87 -20.29
C ASN A 293 -34.25 7.15 -21.39
N CYS A 294 -35.10 6.19 -21.01
CA CYS A 294 -36.16 5.67 -21.86
C CYS A 294 -37.34 6.64 -21.69
N GLN A 295 -37.24 7.82 -22.30
CA GLN A 295 -38.46 8.54 -22.64
C GLN A 295 -39.08 7.80 -23.82
N GLY A 296 -40.10 7.02 -23.47
CA GLY A 296 -40.95 6.32 -24.40
C GLY A 296 -41.58 7.27 -25.39
N GLU A 297 -41.54 6.83 -26.64
CA GLU A 297 -42.56 6.98 -27.65
C GLU A 297 -43.93 7.32 -27.04
N THR A 298 -44.39 8.55 -27.25
CA THR A 298 -45.80 8.91 -27.08
C THR A 298 -46.36 9.20 -28.45
N GLY A 299 -47.24 8.30 -28.90
CA GLY A 299 -48.48 8.67 -29.56
C GLY A 299 -48.37 9.25 -30.97
N SER A 300 -48.34 8.37 -31.96
CA SER A 300 -49.02 8.60 -33.23
C SER A 300 -50.49 8.96 -32.96
N THR A 301 -50.89 10.21 -33.21
CA THR A 301 -52.28 10.58 -33.42
C THR A 301 -52.51 10.91 -34.88
N LEU A 302 -53.33 10.07 -35.51
CA LEU A 302 -54.00 10.30 -36.78
C LEU A 302 -54.92 11.54 -36.73
N SER A 303 -55.06 12.14 -37.92
CA SER A 303 -56.26 12.75 -38.53
C SER A 303 -56.29 14.28 -38.70
N SER A 304 -56.11 14.65 -39.97
CA SER A 304 -57.02 15.46 -40.82
C SER A 304 -57.30 16.92 -40.48
N SER A 305 -56.83 17.81 -41.37
CA SER A 305 -57.66 18.66 -42.23
C SER A 305 -56.85 19.08 -43.46
#